data_AF-A0A370GCS7-F1
#
_entry.id   AF-A0A370GCS7-F1
#
_cell.length_a   1.000
_cell.length_b   1.000
_cell.length_c   1.000
_cell.angle_alpha   90.00
_cell.angle_beta   90.00
_cell.angle_gamma   90.00
#
_symmetry.space_group_name_H-M   'P 1'
#
loop_
_entity.id
_entity.type
_entity.pdbx_description
1 polymer ?
#
loop_
_entity_poly.entity_id
_entity_poly.type
_entity_poly.pdbx_seq_one_letter_code
_entity_poly.pdbx_strand_id
1 'polypeptide(L)'
;MKDDQFKNLKKELDREIFSKVPVKSKKREILYQIKMKKETKRIQMKKWIYPTAIAAAVFLVFLVSYPLITQQNLKNDSGDSATSAKVNKNENEIAYTLEGIEGPNDSHKQNQQTAQTEPKEKSAEEWRLHFKNLWAQEDRVFDNLHLKYTTNFSYLNKNDARHSYIIDSEMKDGKLVYNYRDFANPDFTKISERLIFKNGTQYLLDHNQKRYEKQGVTGGNMNTLNKYHRLTLLPIFPNTISHYSLADNYYKWTIEQTNTKEQWIEIRGELSGPIPAKAYRDPDIDRFKAKIDTENGIILSLKGYDLTDTLVSDIEVTELAANEQADKYKPDVEFPADYVNLEDIIKNRVPFDEEWVKAAEAEAKKNPDVAEFFYSGEGGILYFVLEFKDGADVPNSRATAEKFIETFTKTANHSKEYQDRAISVWDDHQYKFTIRLDIGSKSYEGNEGTNRNNSIPDINWQPATKRVGS
;
A
#
# COMPACT_ATOMS: atom_id res chain seq x y z
N MET A 1 1.50 -61.42 14.41
CA MET A 1 2.83 -60.75 14.37
C MET A 1 3.18 -60.23 12.96
N LYS A 2 2.28 -59.53 12.26
CA LYS A 2 2.59 -58.86 10.97
C LYS A 2 2.22 -57.36 10.93
N ASP A 3 1.38 -56.89 11.84
CA ASP A 3 0.92 -55.49 11.84
C ASP A 3 1.87 -54.52 12.57
N ASP A 4 2.61 -54.99 13.58
CA ASP A 4 3.53 -54.13 14.35
C ASP A 4 4.80 -53.78 13.55
N GLN A 5 5.26 -54.68 12.68
CA GLN A 5 6.38 -54.39 11.78
C GLN A 5 5.99 -53.37 10.70
N PHE A 6 4.75 -53.43 10.18
CA PHE A 6 4.27 -52.47 9.19
C PHE A 6 4.03 -51.07 9.79
N LYS A 7 3.55 -51.00 11.05
CA LYS A 7 3.43 -49.74 11.79
C LYS A 7 4.78 -49.11 12.10
N ASN A 8 5.79 -49.91 12.45
CA ASN A 8 7.14 -49.40 12.73
C ASN A 8 7.83 -48.94 11.45
N LEU A 9 7.69 -49.67 10.33
CA LEU A 9 8.24 -49.27 9.05
C LEU A 9 7.63 -47.95 8.55
N LYS A 10 6.31 -47.76 8.70
CA LYS A 10 5.64 -46.49 8.36
C LYS A 10 6.12 -45.32 9.22
N LYS A 11 6.35 -45.55 10.52
CA LYS A 11 6.90 -44.55 11.44
C LYS A 11 8.35 -44.16 11.10
N GLU A 12 9.17 -45.11 10.68
CA GLU A 12 10.55 -44.84 10.26
C GLU A 12 10.59 -44.11 8.93
N LEU A 13 9.77 -44.50 7.95
CA LEU A 13 9.63 -43.80 6.65
C LEU A 13 9.11 -42.36 6.83
N ASP A 14 8.11 -42.14 7.68
CA ASP A 14 7.65 -40.78 8.01
C ASP A 14 8.77 -39.98 8.69
N ARG A 15 9.57 -40.59 9.56
CA ARG A 15 10.68 -39.89 10.24
C ARG A 15 11.82 -39.53 9.28
N GLU A 16 12.11 -40.38 8.30
CA GLU A 16 13.21 -40.19 7.36
C GLU A 16 12.84 -39.26 6.19
N ILE A 17 11.58 -39.29 5.74
CA ILE A 17 11.06 -38.40 4.69
C ILE A 17 10.81 -36.98 5.25
N PHE A 18 10.30 -36.85 6.48
CA PHE A 18 10.00 -35.53 7.06
C PHE A 18 11.16 -34.87 7.80
N SER A 19 12.30 -35.54 7.98
CA SER A 19 13.52 -34.92 8.54
C SER A 19 14.36 -34.17 7.49
N LYS A 20 14.07 -34.33 6.20
CA LYS A 20 14.78 -33.66 5.10
C LYS A 20 14.07 -32.42 4.53
N VAL A 21 12.93 -32.00 5.09
CA VAL A 21 12.19 -30.80 4.65
C VAL A 21 12.25 -29.70 5.72
N PRO A 22 12.94 -28.56 5.51
CA PRO A 22 13.20 -27.57 6.56
C PRO A 22 12.00 -26.72 7.02
N VAL A 23 10.78 -26.95 6.54
CA VAL A 23 9.72 -25.93 6.59
C VAL A 23 8.70 -26.11 7.74
N LYS A 24 8.79 -27.19 8.55
CA LYS A 24 7.82 -27.43 9.64
C LYS A 24 8.26 -26.96 11.05
N SER A 25 9.51 -26.52 11.27
CA SER A 25 9.95 -26.12 12.62
C SER A 25 9.48 -24.71 13.03
N LYS A 26 9.47 -23.73 12.11
CA LYS A 26 9.08 -22.34 12.44
C LYS A 26 7.60 -22.18 12.84
N LYS A 27 6.67 -22.91 12.20
CA LYS A 27 5.23 -22.83 12.52
C LYS A 27 4.92 -23.34 13.93
N ARG A 28 5.63 -24.37 14.40
CA ARG A 28 5.44 -24.94 15.74
C ARG A 28 6.05 -24.06 16.82
N GLU A 29 7.18 -23.43 16.53
CA GLU A 29 7.86 -22.47 17.41
C GLU A 29 7.04 -21.17 17.59
N ILE A 30 6.46 -20.66 16.50
CA ILE A 30 5.56 -19.49 16.53
C ILE A 30 4.27 -19.80 17.31
N LEU A 31 3.65 -20.96 17.08
CA LEU A 31 2.45 -21.37 17.83
C LEU A 31 2.76 -21.61 19.33
N TYR A 32 3.96 -22.11 19.66
CA TYR A 32 4.40 -22.28 21.04
C TYR A 32 4.65 -20.93 21.75
N GLN A 33 5.31 -19.98 21.07
CA GLN A 33 5.52 -18.60 21.56
C GLN A 33 4.18 -17.85 21.78
N ILE A 34 3.20 -18.02 20.89
CA ILE A 34 1.86 -17.44 21.01
C ILE A 34 1.09 -18.05 22.20
N LYS A 35 1.24 -19.36 22.43
CA LYS A 35 0.54 -20.06 23.53
C LYS A 35 1.15 -19.71 24.90
N MET A 36 2.48 -19.62 24.99
CA MET A 36 3.19 -19.21 26.21
C MET A 36 2.85 -17.76 26.61
N LYS A 37 2.77 -16.81 25.65
CA LYS A 37 2.35 -15.41 25.93
C LYS A 37 0.92 -15.27 26.45
N LYS A 38 0.00 -16.20 26.12
CA LYS A 38 -1.39 -16.21 26.63
C LYS A 38 -1.51 -16.81 28.03
N GLU A 39 -0.66 -17.78 28.39
CA GLU A 39 -0.71 -18.40 29.72
C GLU A 39 -0.05 -17.54 30.82
N THR A 40 0.99 -16.76 30.50
CA THR A 40 1.63 -15.88 31.51
C THR A 40 0.74 -14.72 31.97
N LYS A 41 -0.15 -14.20 31.09
CA LYS A 41 -1.10 -13.12 31.46
C LYS A 41 -2.25 -13.58 32.36
N ARG A 42 -2.61 -14.88 32.34
CA ARG A 42 -3.75 -15.40 33.11
C ARG A 42 -3.44 -15.62 34.59
N ILE A 43 -2.16 -15.72 34.97
CA ILE A 43 -1.72 -15.92 36.36
C ILE A 43 -1.56 -14.57 37.10
N GLN A 44 -1.23 -13.47 36.41
CA GLN A 44 -1.08 -12.15 37.05
C GLN A 44 -2.41 -11.42 37.32
N MET A 45 -3.47 -11.67 36.53
CA MET A 45 -4.76 -10.98 36.71
C MET A 45 -5.57 -11.44 37.94
N LYS A 46 -5.23 -12.55 38.61
CA LYS A 46 -5.97 -13.02 39.80
C LYS A 46 -5.54 -12.37 41.12
N LYS A 47 -4.47 -11.57 41.17
CA LYS A 47 -3.99 -10.93 42.42
C LYS A 47 -4.47 -9.49 42.66
N TRP A 48 -5.10 -8.83 41.68
CA TRP A 48 -5.41 -7.39 41.75
C TRP A 48 -6.89 -6.99 41.57
N ILE A 49 -7.80 -7.95 41.38
CA ILE A 49 -9.24 -7.66 41.19
C ILE A 49 -9.98 -7.49 42.53
N TYR A 50 -9.50 -8.11 43.62
CA TYR A 50 -10.19 -8.08 44.92
C TYR A 50 -10.04 -6.77 45.72
N PRO A 51 -8.93 -5.99 45.67
CA PRO A 51 -8.84 -4.74 46.43
C PRO A 51 -9.55 -3.55 45.74
N THR A 52 -9.59 -3.51 44.41
CA THR A 52 -10.14 -2.39 43.61
C THR A 52 -11.66 -2.38 43.55
N ALA A 53 -12.32 -3.55 43.58
CA ALA A 53 -13.77 -3.65 43.66
C ALA A 53 -14.34 -3.15 45.01
N ILE A 54 -13.59 -3.31 46.10
CA ILE A 54 -14.00 -2.85 47.44
C ILE A 54 -13.87 -1.32 47.55
N ALA A 55 -12.86 -0.70 46.92
CA ALA A 55 -12.69 0.75 46.90
C ALA A 55 -13.80 1.47 46.09
N ALA A 56 -14.25 0.89 44.98
CA ALA A 56 -15.35 1.44 44.18
C ALA A 56 -16.72 1.36 44.89
N ALA A 57 -16.96 0.30 45.67
CA ALA A 57 -18.21 0.16 46.44
C ALA A 57 -18.31 1.17 47.59
N VAL A 58 -17.20 1.50 48.26
CA VAL A 58 -17.19 2.52 49.33
C VAL A 58 -17.40 3.93 48.77
N PHE A 59 -16.87 4.23 47.59
CA PHE A 59 -17.04 5.54 46.93
C PHE A 59 -18.47 5.78 46.44
N LEU A 60 -19.15 4.72 45.98
CA LEU A 60 -20.56 4.80 45.56
C LEU A 60 -21.51 5.00 46.75
N VAL A 61 -21.27 4.38 47.92
CA VAL A 61 -22.13 4.60 49.10
C VAL A 61 -22.02 6.03 49.64
N PHE A 62 -20.84 6.67 49.54
CA PHE A 62 -20.65 8.09 49.93
C PHE A 62 -21.36 9.08 49.01
N LEU A 63 -21.51 8.78 47.72
CA LEU A 63 -22.17 9.67 46.75
C LEU A 63 -23.70 9.64 46.82
N VAL A 64 -24.30 8.51 47.19
CA VAL A 64 -25.77 8.39 47.30
C VAL A 64 -26.31 8.90 48.65
N SER A 65 -25.47 9.02 49.68
CA SER A 65 -25.88 9.47 51.01
C SER A 65 -25.69 10.97 51.28
N TYR A 66 -25.19 11.76 50.31
CA TYR A 66 -24.89 13.19 50.51
C TYR A 66 -25.98 14.22 50.11
N PRO A 67 -27.04 13.94 49.32
CA PRO A 67 -28.07 14.96 49.06
C PRO A 67 -29.31 14.90 49.97
N LEU A 68 -29.31 14.11 51.06
CA LEU A 68 -30.43 14.08 52.03
C LEU A 68 -30.24 14.95 53.28
N ILE A 69 -29.16 15.72 53.36
CA ILE A 69 -28.93 16.67 54.45
C ILE A 69 -28.47 18.01 53.87
N THR A 70 -29.27 18.66 53.04
CA THR A 70 -29.36 20.14 52.99
C THR A 70 -30.44 20.58 52.01
N GLN A 71 -31.25 21.55 52.45
CA GLN A 71 -32.16 22.42 51.69
C GLN A 71 -33.61 21.94 51.47
N GLN A 72 -34.34 21.93 52.59
CA GLN A 72 -35.62 22.63 52.68
C GLN A 72 -35.42 24.15 52.45
N ASN A 73 -36.49 24.80 51.95
CA ASN A 73 -36.71 26.25 51.78
C ASN A 73 -36.39 26.83 50.39
N LEU A 74 -37.41 26.97 49.53
CA LEU A 74 -38.17 28.22 49.34
C LEU A 74 -39.21 28.07 48.22
N LYS A 75 -40.31 28.82 48.38
CA LYS A 75 -41.60 28.79 47.69
C LYS A 75 -41.79 30.11 46.92
N ASN A 76 -42.66 30.07 45.89
CA ASN A 76 -43.43 31.19 45.28
C ASN A 76 -42.64 32.15 44.35
N ASP A 77 -43.16 32.74 43.27
CA ASP A 77 -44.46 32.72 42.56
C ASP A 77 -44.32 33.41 41.17
N SER A 78 -45.21 33.05 40.21
CA SER A 78 -45.79 33.82 39.07
C SER A 78 -44.89 34.60 38.06
N GLY A 79 -45.14 34.66 36.73
CA GLY A 79 -46.23 34.18 35.85
C GLY A 79 -46.03 34.62 34.37
N ASP A 80 -46.84 34.02 33.49
CA ASP A 80 -47.27 34.43 32.12
C ASP A 80 -46.27 34.58 30.96
N SER A 81 -46.58 34.26 29.69
CA SER A 81 -47.62 33.52 28.95
C SER A 81 -47.09 33.51 27.48
N ALA A 82 -47.10 32.43 26.69
CA ALA A 82 -48.10 32.08 25.66
C ALA A 82 -47.60 30.83 24.86
N THR A 83 -48.31 29.69 24.84
CA THR A 83 -49.17 29.13 23.73
C THR A 83 -48.61 29.24 22.29
N SER A 84 -48.66 28.26 21.37
CA SER A 84 -49.21 26.89 21.31
C SER A 84 -48.91 26.22 19.93
N ALA A 85 -48.79 24.89 19.88
CA ALA A 85 -49.23 23.93 18.82
C ALA A 85 -48.53 23.96 17.42
N LYS A 86 -48.38 22.87 16.63
CA LYS A 86 -48.91 21.49 16.64
C LYS A 86 -48.08 20.60 15.67
N VAL A 87 -48.06 19.30 15.95
CA VAL A 87 -47.64 18.19 15.07
C VAL A 87 -48.58 18.06 13.86
N ASN A 88 -48.06 17.71 12.67
CA ASN A 88 -48.80 16.86 11.73
C ASN A 88 -47.90 15.95 10.90
N LYS A 89 -48.31 14.68 10.83
CA LYS A 89 -47.77 13.55 10.09
C LYS A 89 -48.44 13.55 8.71
N ASN A 90 -47.72 13.30 7.62
CA ASN A 90 -48.28 12.47 6.54
C ASN A 90 -47.20 11.85 5.65
N GLU A 91 -47.45 10.58 5.36
CA GLU A 91 -46.78 9.69 4.43
C GLU A 91 -47.05 10.09 2.98
N ASN A 92 -46.14 9.74 2.08
CA ASN A 92 -46.46 9.29 0.73
C ASN A 92 -45.36 8.34 0.25
N GLU A 93 -45.70 7.05 0.25
CA GLU A 93 -45.10 6.02 -0.59
C GLU A 93 -45.36 6.33 -2.07
N ILE A 94 -44.41 5.97 -2.94
CA ILE A 94 -44.72 5.39 -4.25
C ILE A 94 -43.88 4.11 -4.39
N ALA A 95 -44.60 3.02 -4.58
CA ALA A 95 -44.14 1.65 -4.76
C ALA A 95 -43.63 1.37 -6.18
N TYR A 96 -42.82 0.31 -6.31
CA TYR A 96 -42.97 -0.65 -7.41
C TYR A 96 -42.88 -2.08 -6.86
N THR A 97 -43.90 -2.85 -7.23
CA THR A 97 -44.19 -4.24 -6.92
C THR A 97 -43.44 -5.22 -7.83
N LEU A 98 -43.20 -6.43 -7.32
CA LEU A 98 -43.22 -7.66 -8.12
C LEU A 98 -43.87 -8.75 -7.25
N GLU A 99 -45.12 -9.05 -7.60
CA GLU A 99 -45.96 -10.09 -7.00
C GLU A 99 -45.48 -11.50 -7.37
N GLY A 100 -45.84 -12.46 -6.50
CA GLY A 100 -46.09 -13.84 -6.88
C GLY A 100 -45.19 -14.86 -6.22
N ILE A 101 -45.60 -15.39 -5.07
CA ILE A 101 -46.06 -16.78 -4.92
C ILE A 101 -46.80 -16.88 -3.58
N GLU A 102 -48.05 -17.33 -3.70
CA GLU A 102 -49.04 -17.55 -2.65
C GLU A 102 -48.55 -18.54 -1.58
N GLY A 103 -48.87 -18.23 -0.32
CA GLY A 103 -49.07 -19.24 0.71
C GLY A 103 -50.56 -19.43 0.96
N PRO A 104 -50.96 -20.53 1.61
CA PRO A 104 -52.15 -20.48 2.44
C PRO A 104 -51.92 -20.93 3.89
N ASN A 105 -52.40 -20.05 4.77
CA ASN A 105 -53.15 -20.28 6.01
C ASN A 105 -52.53 -21.02 7.20
N ASP A 106 -52.27 -20.19 8.22
CA ASP A 106 -52.90 -20.16 9.55
C ASP A 106 -52.93 -21.40 10.46
N SER A 107 -52.46 -21.11 11.68
CA SER A 107 -52.85 -21.68 12.97
C SER A 107 -52.22 -23.02 13.36
N HIS A 108 -51.19 -22.97 14.20
CA HIS A 108 -51.33 -23.38 15.60
C HIS A 108 -50.07 -23.04 16.42
N LYS A 109 -50.28 -22.35 17.55
CA LYS A 109 -49.32 -22.27 18.66
C LYS A 109 -49.00 -23.68 19.16
N GLN A 110 -47.73 -24.06 19.19
CA GLN A 110 -47.22 -24.96 20.21
C GLN A 110 -45.72 -24.74 20.43
N ASN A 111 -45.37 -24.60 21.72
CA ASN A 111 -44.01 -24.56 22.24
C ASN A 111 -43.14 -25.62 21.59
N GLN A 112 -42.03 -25.19 20.97
CA GLN A 112 -40.85 -26.04 20.85
C GLN A 112 -39.63 -25.23 21.25
N GLN A 113 -38.85 -25.86 22.12
CA GLN A 113 -37.49 -25.53 22.51
C GLN A 113 -36.75 -24.86 21.35
N THR A 114 -36.11 -23.71 21.64
CA THR A 114 -34.98 -23.22 20.85
C THR A 114 -33.93 -24.33 20.82
N ALA A 115 -34.04 -25.21 19.83
CA ALA A 115 -32.94 -25.96 19.31
C ALA A 115 -31.91 -24.91 18.91
N GLN A 116 -30.78 -24.93 19.61
CA GLN A 116 -29.58 -24.21 19.23
C GLN A 116 -29.26 -24.66 17.80
N THR A 117 -29.73 -23.87 16.83
CA THR A 117 -29.50 -24.16 15.42
C THR A 117 -28.02 -23.93 15.24
N GLU A 118 -27.26 -25.01 15.06
CA GLU A 118 -25.89 -24.88 14.58
C GLU A 118 -25.94 -23.93 13.36
N PRO A 119 -25.07 -22.92 13.31
CA PRO A 119 -25.07 -21.99 12.18
C PRO A 119 -24.89 -22.81 10.91
N LYS A 120 -25.93 -22.85 10.08
CA LYS A 120 -25.91 -23.58 8.82
C LYS A 120 -24.74 -23.08 7.99
N GLU A 121 -23.81 -23.97 7.66
CA GLU A 121 -22.66 -23.61 6.83
C GLU A 121 -23.15 -23.08 5.47
N LYS A 122 -22.67 -21.90 5.08
CA LYS A 122 -22.96 -21.32 3.76
C LYS A 122 -22.29 -22.19 2.67
N SER A 123 -23.03 -22.43 1.59
CA SER A 123 -22.54 -23.02 0.35
C SER A 123 -21.52 -22.11 -0.36
N ALA A 124 -20.80 -22.66 -1.35
CA ALA A 124 -19.82 -21.90 -2.13
C ALA A 124 -20.43 -20.67 -2.82
N GLU A 125 -21.65 -20.82 -3.34
CA GLU A 125 -22.39 -19.75 -4.01
C GLU A 125 -22.87 -18.69 -3.02
N GLU A 126 -23.36 -19.10 -1.83
CA GLU A 126 -23.72 -18.16 -0.76
C GLU A 126 -22.51 -17.35 -0.27
N TRP A 127 -21.33 -17.97 -0.18
CA TRP A 127 -20.09 -17.25 0.12
C TRP A 127 -19.67 -16.30 -1.00
N ARG A 128 -19.71 -16.76 -2.26
CA ARG A 128 -19.38 -15.93 -3.41
C ARG A 128 -20.25 -14.67 -3.46
N LEU A 129 -21.57 -14.84 -3.31
CA LEU A 129 -22.51 -13.71 -3.29
C LEU A 129 -22.29 -12.81 -2.07
N HIS A 130 -22.00 -13.40 -0.90
CA HIS A 130 -21.68 -12.63 0.30
C HIS A 130 -20.46 -11.72 0.09
N PHE A 131 -19.35 -12.25 -0.43
CA PHE A 131 -18.16 -11.42 -0.71
C PHE A 131 -18.39 -10.45 -1.86
N LYS A 132 -19.10 -10.85 -2.92
CA LYS A 132 -19.46 -9.93 -4.01
C LYS A 132 -20.21 -8.71 -3.47
N ASN A 133 -21.17 -8.92 -2.56
CA ASN A 133 -21.91 -7.84 -1.94
C ASN A 133 -21.00 -7.00 -1.01
N LEU A 134 -20.18 -7.66 -0.18
CA LEU A 134 -19.25 -6.98 0.72
C LEU A 134 -18.25 -6.09 -0.05
N TRP A 135 -17.72 -6.58 -1.17
CA TRP A 135 -16.76 -5.84 -2.00
C TRP A 135 -17.38 -4.76 -2.87
N ALA A 136 -18.70 -4.82 -3.08
CA ALA A 136 -19.49 -3.79 -3.76
C ALA A 136 -19.95 -2.66 -2.83
N GLN A 137 -19.84 -2.83 -1.50
CA GLN A 137 -20.19 -1.78 -0.56
C GLN A 137 -19.22 -0.60 -0.69
N GLU A 138 -19.79 0.60 -0.78
CA GLU A 138 -19.01 1.84 -0.80
C GLU A 138 -18.58 2.28 0.61
N ASP A 139 -19.15 1.66 1.63
CA ASP A 139 -19.00 2.04 3.03
C ASP A 139 -17.64 1.65 3.61
N ARG A 140 -17.31 2.32 4.72
CA ARG A 140 -16.07 2.14 5.45
C ARG A 140 -16.10 0.82 6.21
N VAL A 141 -15.21 -0.11 5.87
CA VAL A 141 -15.08 -1.41 6.53
C VAL A 141 -14.24 -1.33 7.82
N PHE A 142 -13.31 -0.37 7.91
CA PHE A 142 -12.40 -0.24 9.04
C PHE A 142 -12.30 1.20 9.53
N ASP A 143 -12.28 1.37 10.86
CA ASP A 143 -11.83 2.61 11.47
C ASP A 143 -10.30 2.63 11.56
N ASN A 144 -9.69 1.49 11.93
CA ASN A 144 -8.24 1.31 12.00
C ASN A 144 -7.85 0.03 11.28
N LEU A 145 -6.76 0.06 10.50
CA LEU A 145 -6.25 -1.12 9.80
C LEU A 145 -4.73 -1.11 9.80
N HIS A 146 -4.17 -2.25 10.24
CA HIS A 146 -2.78 -2.62 10.04
C HIS A 146 -2.72 -3.85 9.14
N LEU A 147 -1.93 -3.76 8.08
CA LEU A 147 -1.81 -4.81 7.09
C LEU A 147 -0.36 -4.93 6.62
N LYS A 148 0.14 -6.17 6.62
CA LYS A 148 1.47 -6.51 6.12
C LYS A 148 1.41 -7.72 5.21
N TYR A 149 1.83 -7.54 3.96
CA TYR A 149 1.71 -8.58 2.95
C TYR A 149 2.85 -8.54 1.95
N THR A 150 3.01 -9.64 1.22
CA THR A 150 3.92 -9.76 0.09
C THR A 150 3.13 -10.06 -1.17
N THR A 151 3.56 -9.52 -2.30
CA THR A 151 2.98 -9.84 -3.62
C THR A 151 4.07 -10.19 -4.64
N ASN A 152 3.74 -11.06 -5.58
CA ASN A 152 4.45 -11.16 -6.86
C ASN A 152 3.43 -10.95 -7.99
N PHE A 153 3.62 -9.89 -8.77
CA PHE A 153 2.90 -9.67 -10.01
C PHE A 153 3.83 -9.98 -11.17
N SER A 154 3.75 -11.20 -11.70
CA SER A 154 4.64 -11.64 -12.77
C SER A 154 4.41 -10.89 -14.09
N TYR A 155 3.26 -10.23 -14.28
CA TYR A 155 2.99 -9.40 -15.46
C TYR A 155 3.75 -8.05 -15.46
N LEU A 156 4.13 -7.52 -14.30
CA LEU A 156 4.87 -6.25 -14.19
C LEU A 156 6.39 -6.43 -14.21
N ASN A 157 6.88 -7.58 -13.74
CA ASN A 157 8.31 -7.84 -13.63
C ASN A 157 8.63 -9.28 -14.04
N LYS A 158 9.31 -9.46 -15.17
CA LYS A 158 9.90 -10.74 -15.62
C LYS A 158 10.93 -11.33 -14.64
N ASN A 159 11.23 -10.64 -13.54
CA ASN A 159 12.32 -10.95 -12.61
C ASN A 159 11.87 -11.60 -11.28
N ASP A 160 10.62 -12.10 -11.15
CA ASP A 160 10.11 -12.73 -9.92
C ASP A 160 10.30 -11.87 -8.64
N ALA A 161 10.41 -10.55 -8.79
CA ALA A 161 10.68 -9.66 -7.68
C ALA A 161 9.44 -9.57 -6.79
N ARG A 162 9.49 -10.24 -5.63
CA ARG A 162 8.46 -10.11 -4.59
C ARG A 162 8.56 -8.75 -3.92
N HIS A 163 7.53 -7.94 -4.10
CA HIS A 163 7.36 -6.70 -3.36
C HIS A 163 6.63 -6.98 -2.04
N SER A 164 6.92 -6.15 -1.05
CA SER A 164 6.28 -6.26 0.26
C SER A 164 5.79 -4.92 0.73
N TYR A 165 4.68 -4.93 1.46
CA TYR A 165 3.99 -3.72 1.83
C TYR A 165 3.60 -3.74 3.30
N ILE A 166 3.68 -2.57 3.92
CA ILE A 166 3.09 -2.31 5.23
C ILE A 166 2.16 -1.12 5.10
N ILE A 167 0.94 -1.28 5.59
CA ILE A 167 -0.09 -0.26 5.62
C ILE A 167 -0.53 -0.09 7.05
N ASP A 168 -0.44 1.13 7.54
CA ASP A 168 -1.04 1.56 8.79
C ASP A 168 -2.04 2.66 8.47
N SER A 169 -3.28 2.54 8.94
CA SER A 169 -4.33 3.53 8.69
C SER A 169 -5.26 3.68 9.88
N GLU A 170 -5.72 4.92 10.09
CA GLU A 170 -6.70 5.28 11.10
C GLU A 170 -7.68 6.33 10.57
N MET A 171 -8.91 6.29 11.06
CA MET A 171 -9.91 7.32 10.87
C MET A 171 -9.83 8.31 12.02
N LYS A 172 -9.42 9.54 11.74
CA LYS A 172 -9.33 10.62 12.71
C LYS A 172 -10.26 11.76 12.33
N ASP A 173 -11.24 12.05 13.19
CA ASP A 173 -12.24 13.09 12.96
C ASP A 173 -12.96 12.94 11.60
N GLY A 174 -13.28 11.69 11.24
CA GLY A 174 -13.94 11.34 9.98
C GLY A 174 -13.05 11.45 8.73
N LYS A 175 -11.75 11.73 8.89
CA LYS A 175 -10.75 11.80 7.81
C LYS A 175 -9.77 10.65 7.91
N LEU A 176 -9.44 10.06 6.77
CA LEU A 176 -8.42 9.03 6.70
C LEU A 176 -7.03 9.63 6.97
N VAL A 177 -6.26 8.91 7.77
CA VAL A 177 -4.82 9.07 7.94
C VAL A 177 -4.18 7.74 7.60
N TYR A 178 -3.19 7.71 6.71
CA TYR A 178 -2.49 6.45 6.42
C TYR A 178 -1.00 6.65 6.15
N ASN A 179 -0.25 5.58 6.36
CA ASN A 179 1.15 5.41 6.01
C ASN A 179 1.30 4.09 5.27
N TYR A 180 1.61 4.18 3.98
CA TYR A 180 1.93 3.04 3.13
C TYR A 180 3.42 3.01 2.87
N ARG A 181 4.02 1.82 3.01
CA ARG A 181 5.45 1.58 2.78
C ARG A 181 5.59 0.40 1.84
N ASP A 182 6.23 0.64 0.70
CA ASP A 182 6.67 -0.39 -0.24
C ASP A 182 8.12 -0.77 0.06
N PHE A 183 8.42 -2.05 -0.08
CA PHE A 183 9.73 -2.64 0.11
C PHE A 183 10.04 -3.50 -1.11
N ALA A 184 11.21 -3.26 -1.70
CA ALA A 184 11.71 -4.02 -2.84
C ALA A 184 12.14 -5.46 -2.48
N ASN A 185 11.84 -5.92 -1.25
CA ASN A 185 12.24 -7.23 -0.77
C ASN A 185 11.28 -7.81 0.30
N PRO A 186 11.17 -9.15 0.39
CA PRO A 186 10.30 -9.87 1.35
C PRO A 186 10.69 -9.72 2.82
N ASP A 187 11.92 -9.30 3.12
CA ASP A 187 12.39 -9.14 4.49
C ASP A 187 12.08 -7.74 5.08
N PHE A 188 11.42 -6.85 4.32
CA PHE A 188 11.03 -5.51 4.76
C PHE A 188 12.21 -4.65 5.22
N THR A 189 13.39 -4.79 4.58
CA THR A 189 14.62 -4.12 5.05
C THR A 189 14.93 -2.84 4.30
N LYS A 190 14.52 -2.71 3.02
CA LYS A 190 14.77 -1.52 2.21
C LYS A 190 13.46 -0.95 1.68
N ILE A 191 13.04 0.18 2.26
CA ILE A 191 11.89 0.94 1.78
C ILE A 191 12.23 1.50 0.39
N SER A 192 11.42 1.18 -0.61
CA SER A 192 11.50 1.77 -1.96
C SER A 192 10.70 3.06 -2.02
N GLU A 193 9.45 3.02 -1.55
CA GLU A 193 8.52 4.13 -1.59
C GLU A 193 7.74 4.23 -0.28
N ARG A 194 7.39 5.46 0.11
CA ARG A 194 6.48 5.71 1.22
C ARG A 194 5.46 6.76 0.86
N LEU A 195 4.21 6.48 1.17
CA LEU A 195 3.08 7.37 0.93
C LEU A 195 2.41 7.69 2.26
N ILE A 196 2.35 8.97 2.60
CA ILE A 196 1.68 9.46 3.81
C ILE A 196 0.46 10.26 3.38
N PHE A 197 -0.69 10.00 3.96
CA PHE A 197 -1.86 10.86 3.80
C PHE A 197 -2.31 11.36 5.16
N LYS A 198 -2.41 12.68 5.29
CA LYS A 198 -2.93 13.34 6.49
C LYS A 198 -3.55 14.67 6.13
N ASN A 199 -4.63 15.05 6.81
CA ASN A 199 -5.29 16.35 6.65
C ASN A 199 -5.65 16.69 5.20
N GLY A 200 -6.00 15.70 4.39
CA GLY A 200 -6.34 15.90 2.99
C GLY A 200 -5.16 16.18 2.06
N THR A 201 -3.94 15.93 2.51
CA THR A 201 -2.74 16.05 1.71
C THR A 201 -2.07 14.69 1.62
N GLN A 202 -1.77 14.27 0.40
CA GLN A 202 -0.93 13.12 0.11
C GLN A 202 0.51 13.58 0.00
N TYR A 203 1.43 12.81 0.57
CA TYR A 203 2.85 13.04 0.51
C TYR A 203 3.52 11.79 -0.03
N LEU A 204 4.16 11.91 -1.19
CA LEU A 204 4.94 10.85 -1.81
C LEU A 204 6.42 11.06 -1.47
N LEU A 205 7.01 10.15 -0.71
CA LEU A 205 8.39 10.22 -0.26
C LEU A 205 9.28 9.34 -1.16
N ASP A 206 10.29 9.96 -1.76
CA ASP A 206 11.35 9.29 -2.52
C ASP A 206 12.55 9.08 -1.59
N HIS A 207 12.75 7.84 -1.17
CA HIS A 207 13.82 7.47 -0.25
C HIS A 207 15.22 7.52 -0.87
N ASN A 208 15.33 7.42 -2.20
CA ASN A 208 16.63 7.49 -2.87
C ASN A 208 17.11 8.93 -3.00
N GLN A 209 16.19 9.86 -3.26
CA GLN A 209 16.52 11.27 -3.46
C GLN A 209 16.30 12.15 -2.23
N LYS A 210 15.83 11.56 -1.10
CA LYS A 210 15.53 12.27 0.15
C LYS A 210 14.66 13.50 -0.08
N ARG A 211 13.58 13.31 -0.84
CA ARG A 211 12.62 14.37 -1.16
C ARG A 211 11.21 13.86 -1.02
N TYR A 212 10.27 14.79 -0.91
CA TYR A 212 8.85 14.46 -0.97
C TYR A 212 8.09 15.42 -1.86
N GLU A 213 7.07 14.89 -2.51
CA GLU A 213 6.05 15.68 -3.20
C GLU A 213 4.81 15.77 -2.32
N LYS A 214 4.20 16.95 -2.25
CA LYS A 214 2.91 17.14 -1.57
C LYS A 214 1.82 17.37 -2.62
N GLN A 215 0.73 16.64 -2.51
CA GLN A 215 -0.43 16.77 -3.38
C GLN A 215 -1.67 17.01 -2.51
N GLY A 216 -2.25 18.20 -2.64
CA GLY A 216 -3.53 18.50 -2.01
C GLY A 216 -4.64 17.70 -2.66
N VAL A 217 -5.47 17.03 -1.85
CA VAL A 217 -6.63 16.28 -2.32
C VAL A 217 -7.89 17.00 -1.87
N THR A 218 -8.75 17.37 -2.82
CA THR A 218 -9.97 18.15 -2.54
C THR A 218 -11.18 17.58 -3.26
N GLY A 219 -12.38 17.97 -2.83
CA GLY A 219 -13.65 17.63 -3.50
C GLY A 219 -13.93 16.12 -3.59
N GLY A 220 -14.42 15.65 -4.74
CA GLY A 220 -14.76 14.25 -4.98
C GLY A 220 -13.60 13.25 -4.81
N ASN A 221 -12.36 13.70 -4.96
CA ASN A 221 -11.17 12.87 -4.75
C ASN A 221 -10.97 12.55 -3.26
N MET A 222 -11.33 13.46 -2.35
CA MET A 222 -11.29 13.21 -0.92
C MET A 222 -12.27 12.11 -0.50
N ASN A 223 -13.50 12.20 -1.02
CA ASN A 223 -14.53 11.18 -0.78
C ASN A 223 -14.10 9.82 -1.33
N THR A 224 -13.35 9.83 -2.44
CA THR A 224 -12.80 8.62 -3.04
C THR A 224 -11.69 8.00 -2.19
N LEU A 225 -10.75 8.78 -1.65
CA LEU A 225 -9.70 8.25 -0.77
C LEU A 225 -10.23 7.72 0.56
N ASN A 226 -11.31 8.30 1.09
CA ASN A 226 -11.96 7.77 2.30
C ASN A 226 -12.61 6.40 2.08
N LYS A 227 -12.73 5.93 0.83
CA LYS A 227 -13.15 4.57 0.50
C LYS A 227 -11.90 3.67 0.49
N TYR A 228 -11.73 2.84 1.53
CA TYR A 228 -10.56 1.97 1.71
C TYR A 228 -10.21 1.11 0.49
N HIS A 229 -11.22 0.73 -0.28
CA HIS A 229 -11.07 -0.10 -1.47
C HIS A 229 -10.45 0.63 -2.68
N ARG A 230 -10.34 1.97 -2.63
CA ARG A 230 -9.72 2.81 -3.66
C ARG A 230 -8.36 3.38 -3.27
N LEU A 231 -7.93 3.15 -2.04
CA LEU A 231 -6.54 3.40 -1.68
C LEU A 231 -5.68 2.48 -2.54
N THR A 232 -4.54 2.98 -3.00
CA THR A 232 -3.52 2.30 -3.82
C THR A 232 -2.81 1.16 -3.03
N LEU A 233 -3.61 0.34 -2.37
CA LEU A 233 -3.29 -0.70 -1.40
C LEU A 233 -3.68 -2.08 -1.97
N LEU A 234 -3.75 -2.18 -3.29
CA LEU A 234 -4.12 -3.41 -4.00
C LEU A 234 -3.05 -4.46 -3.67
N PRO A 235 -3.44 -5.65 -3.19
CA PRO A 235 -4.40 -6.49 -3.92
C PRO A 235 -5.36 -7.31 -3.05
N ILE A 236 -5.80 -6.80 -1.89
CA ILE A 236 -6.50 -7.66 -0.91
C ILE A 236 -8.03 -7.54 -0.94
N PHE A 237 -8.53 -6.40 -1.44
CA PHE A 237 -9.91 -6.28 -1.87
C PHE A 237 -9.96 -6.51 -3.37
N PRO A 238 -10.73 -7.47 -3.87
CA PRO A 238 -10.74 -7.75 -5.28
C PRO A 238 -11.30 -6.60 -6.12
N ASN A 239 -12.04 -5.63 -5.58
CA ASN A 239 -12.51 -4.49 -6.39
C ASN A 239 -11.40 -3.54 -6.91
N THR A 240 -10.16 -3.91 -6.66
CA THR A 240 -8.95 -3.29 -7.16
C THR A 240 -8.68 -3.77 -8.59
N ILE A 241 -8.07 -2.93 -9.43
CA ILE A 241 -7.92 -3.10 -10.89
C ILE A 241 -7.48 -4.52 -11.31
N SER A 242 -6.70 -5.22 -10.49
CA SER A 242 -6.19 -6.56 -10.81
C SER A 242 -7.04 -7.74 -10.33
N HIS A 243 -8.10 -7.61 -9.51
CA HIS A 243 -8.80 -8.81 -8.99
C HIS A 243 -10.33 -8.73 -9.00
N TYR A 244 -10.90 -7.74 -9.72
CA TYR A 244 -12.33 -7.37 -9.66
C TYR A 244 -13.28 -8.54 -9.94
N SER A 245 -12.81 -9.52 -10.71
CA SER A 245 -13.60 -10.64 -11.19
C SER A 245 -13.62 -11.87 -10.29
N LEU A 246 -12.89 -11.94 -9.18
CA LEU A 246 -12.75 -13.20 -8.42
C LEU A 246 -14.09 -13.76 -7.88
N ALA A 247 -15.04 -12.90 -7.50
CA ALA A 247 -16.40 -13.33 -7.12
C ALA A 247 -17.45 -13.13 -8.23
N ASP A 248 -17.06 -12.89 -9.47
CA ASP A 248 -18.03 -12.80 -10.56
C ASP A 248 -18.56 -14.17 -10.98
N ASN A 249 -19.71 -14.14 -11.67
CA ASN A 249 -20.41 -15.35 -12.12
C ASN A 249 -19.60 -16.15 -13.18
N TYR A 250 -18.47 -15.61 -13.63
CA TYR A 250 -17.53 -16.31 -14.52
C TYR A 250 -16.71 -17.37 -13.80
N TYR A 251 -16.60 -17.31 -12.47
CA TYR A 251 -15.92 -18.33 -11.69
C TYR A 251 -16.91 -19.22 -10.97
N LYS A 252 -16.70 -20.52 -11.11
CA LYS A 252 -17.31 -21.50 -10.22
C LYS A 252 -16.43 -21.67 -8.99
N TRP A 253 -16.98 -21.37 -7.83
CA TRP A 253 -16.30 -21.54 -6.55
C TRP A 253 -16.53 -22.95 -5.98
N THR A 254 -15.48 -23.48 -5.38
CA THR A 254 -15.52 -24.69 -4.56
C THR A 254 -14.87 -24.37 -3.21
N ILE A 255 -15.53 -24.70 -2.11
CA ILE A 255 -14.95 -24.56 -0.77
C ILE A 255 -14.02 -25.75 -0.54
N GLU A 256 -12.76 -25.46 -0.25
CA GLU A 256 -11.78 -26.49 0.12
C GLU A 256 -11.72 -26.67 1.65
N GLN A 257 -11.82 -25.57 2.39
CA GLN A 257 -11.74 -25.61 3.86
C GLN A 257 -12.46 -24.41 4.47
N THR A 258 -13.05 -24.60 5.65
CA THR A 258 -13.60 -23.53 6.48
C THR A 258 -12.98 -23.62 7.87
N ASN A 259 -12.68 -22.47 8.49
CA ASN A 259 -12.29 -22.39 9.88
C ASN A 259 -13.11 -21.31 10.59
N THR A 260 -14.20 -21.74 11.23
CA THR A 260 -15.10 -20.85 11.98
C THR A 260 -14.46 -20.28 13.24
N LYS A 261 -13.42 -20.91 13.79
CA LYS A 261 -12.73 -20.42 14.99
C LYS A 261 -11.81 -19.25 14.67
N GLU A 262 -11.12 -19.32 13.54
CA GLU A 262 -10.21 -18.29 13.05
C GLU A 262 -10.85 -17.38 11.99
N GLN A 263 -12.15 -17.55 11.71
CA GLN A 263 -12.96 -16.73 10.80
C GLN A 263 -12.39 -16.62 9.38
N TRP A 264 -12.07 -17.75 8.75
CA TRP A 264 -11.64 -17.76 7.34
C TRP A 264 -12.21 -18.95 6.56
N ILE A 265 -12.32 -18.77 5.24
CA ILE A 265 -12.57 -19.85 4.28
C ILE A 265 -11.44 -19.95 3.26
N GLU A 266 -11.20 -21.15 2.76
CA GLU A 266 -10.32 -21.43 1.64
C GLU A 266 -11.17 -21.94 0.47
N ILE A 267 -11.02 -21.27 -0.67
CA ILE A 267 -11.79 -21.53 -1.88
C ILE A 267 -10.86 -21.79 -3.05
N ARG A 268 -11.36 -22.56 -4.00
CA ARG A 268 -10.84 -22.67 -5.36
C ARG A 268 -11.85 -22.08 -6.32
N GLY A 269 -11.41 -21.20 -7.21
CA GLY A 269 -12.20 -20.69 -8.32
C GLY A 269 -11.65 -21.17 -9.65
N GLU A 270 -12.54 -21.58 -10.56
CA GLU A 270 -12.20 -21.96 -11.92
C GLU A 270 -13.19 -21.28 -12.89
N LEU A 271 -12.69 -20.77 -14.01
CA LEU A 271 -13.56 -20.17 -15.02
C LEU A 271 -14.58 -21.18 -15.54
N SER A 272 -15.85 -20.78 -15.56
CA SER A 272 -17.00 -21.62 -15.89
C SER A 272 -17.67 -21.29 -17.23
N GLY A 273 -16.99 -20.59 -18.13
CA GLY A 273 -17.49 -20.32 -19.49
C GLY A 273 -16.77 -19.18 -20.21
N PRO A 274 -17.16 -18.90 -21.48
CA PRO A 274 -16.60 -17.79 -22.25
C PRO A 274 -16.94 -16.45 -21.60
N ILE A 275 -15.93 -15.61 -21.43
CA ILE A 275 -16.07 -14.28 -20.85
C ILE A 275 -16.59 -13.34 -21.95
N PRO A 276 -17.67 -12.56 -21.72
CA PRO A 276 -18.13 -11.58 -22.68
C PRO A 276 -17.02 -10.58 -23.03
N ALA A 277 -16.86 -10.24 -24.30
CA ALA A 277 -15.79 -9.34 -24.78
C ALA A 277 -15.80 -7.93 -24.14
N LYS A 278 -16.87 -7.55 -23.45
CA LYS A 278 -17.03 -6.27 -22.74
C LYS A 278 -16.91 -6.37 -21.22
N ALA A 279 -16.68 -7.56 -20.68
CA ALA A 279 -16.51 -7.73 -19.23
C ALA A 279 -15.10 -7.29 -18.83
N TYR A 280 -15.01 -6.49 -17.77
CA TYR A 280 -13.73 -6.16 -17.16
C TYR A 280 -13.19 -7.40 -16.44
N ARG A 281 -12.00 -7.87 -16.83
CA ARG A 281 -11.32 -9.02 -16.24
C ARG A 281 -9.88 -8.63 -15.97
N ASP A 282 -9.31 -9.15 -14.91
CA ASP A 282 -7.87 -9.39 -14.87
C ASP A 282 -7.54 -10.45 -15.93
N PRO A 283 -6.94 -10.08 -17.07
CA PRO A 283 -6.80 -10.95 -18.23
C PRO A 283 -6.10 -12.28 -17.94
N ASP A 284 -5.40 -12.40 -16.81
CA ASP A 284 -4.36 -13.40 -16.61
C ASP A 284 -4.74 -14.53 -15.62
N ILE A 285 -5.79 -14.40 -14.79
CA ILE A 285 -6.17 -15.45 -13.82
C ILE A 285 -7.32 -16.30 -14.37
N ASP A 286 -7.10 -17.57 -14.72
CA ASP A 286 -8.14 -18.52 -15.15
C ASP A 286 -8.58 -19.47 -14.03
N ARG A 287 -7.66 -19.73 -13.10
CA ARG A 287 -7.92 -20.51 -11.89
C ARG A 287 -7.26 -19.84 -10.72
N PHE A 288 -7.86 -19.95 -9.55
CA PHE A 288 -7.24 -19.43 -8.34
C PHE A 288 -7.52 -20.29 -7.12
N LYS A 289 -6.65 -20.14 -6.13
CA LYS A 289 -6.88 -20.58 -4.76
C LYS A 289 -6.76 -19.36 -3.85
N ALA A 290 -7.80 -19.10 -3.07
CA ALA A 290 -7.84 -17.95 -2.18
C ALA A 290 -8.23 -18.37 -0.76
N LYS A 291 -7.57 -17.77 0.23
CA LYS A 291 -8.02 -17.79 1.62
C LYS A 291 -8.57 -16.41 1.95
N ILE A 292 -9.81 -16.35 2.44
CA ILE A 292 -10.53 -15.11 2.66
C ILE A 292 -11.02 -15.06 4.10
N ASP A 293 -10.76 -13.95 4.77
CA ASP A 293 -11.34 -13.61 6.06
C ASP A 293 -12.86 -13.44 5.93
N THR A 294 -13.63 -14.19 6.70
CA THR A 294 -15.09 -14.25 6.55
C THR A 294 -15.82 -13.05 7.10
N GLU A 295 -15.18 -12.26 7.97
CA GLU A 295 -15.77 -11.08 8.58
C GLU A 295 -15.63 -9.85 7.67
N ASN A 296 -14.43 -9.64 7.13
CA ASN A 296 -14.06 -8.41 6.45
C ASN A 296 -13.80 -8.60 4.94
N GLY A 297 -13.79 -9.84 4.45
CA GLY A 297 -13.57 -10.12 3.03
C GLY A 297 -12.15 -9.88 2.55
N ILE A 298 -11.19 -9.79 3.48
CA ILE A 298 -9.77 -9.63 3.20
C ILE A 298 -9.21 -10.95 2.64
N ILE A 299 -8.61 -10.90 1.44
CA ILE A 299 -7.87 -12.04 0.88
C ILE A 299 -6.55 -12.23 1.64
N LEU A 300 -6.54 -13.17 2.59
CA LEU A 300 -5.37 -13.53 3.39
C LEU A 300 -4.27 -14.21 2.57
N SER A 301 -4.64 -14.92 1.51
CA SER A 301 -3.69 -15.43 0.52
C SER A 301 -4.37 -15.66 -0.83
N LEU A 302 -3.66 -15.40 -1.92
CA LEU A 302 -4.13 -15.68 -3.28
C LEU A 302 -3.02 -16.36 -4.07
N LYS A 303 -3.37 -17.39 -4.84
CA LYS A 303 -2.56 -17.87 -5.96
C LYS A 303 -3.44 -17.91 -7.20
N GLY A 304 -3.12 -17.08 -8.18
CA GLY A 304 -3.78 -17.01 -9.48
C GLY A 304 -2.93 -17.68 -10.56
N TYR A 305 -3.57 -18.45 -11.42
CA TYR A 305 -2.94 -19.21 -12.50
C TYR A 305 -3.63 -18.94 -13.82
N ASP A 306 -2.86 -18.83 -14.90
CA ASP A 306 -3.39 -18.73 -16.27
C ASP A 306 -3.81 -20.10 -16.84
N LEU A 307 -4.28 -20.12 -18.10
CA LEU A 307 -4.65 -21.33 -18.85
C LEU A 307 -3.50 -22.34 -19.05
N THR A 308 -2.25 -21.90 -18.90
CA THR A 308 -1.05 -22.75 -19.03
C THR A 308 -0.56 -23.27 -17.68
N ASP A 309 -1.32 -23.02 -16.61
CA ASP A 309 -0.98 -23.33 -15.23
C ASP A 309 0.24 -22.54 -14.70
N THR A 310 0.57 -21.40 -15.32
CA THR A 310 1.61 -20.49 -14.87
C THR A 310 1.08 -19.59 -13.76
N LEU A 311 1.87 -19.41 -12.68
CA LEU A 311 1.52 -18.52 -11.58
C LEU A 311 1.61 -17.06 -12.04
N VAL A 312 0.47 -16.37 -12.06
CA VAL A 312 0.37 -14.96 -12.50
C VAL A 312 0.19 -13.97 -11.36
N SER A 313 -0.28 -14.46 -10.21
CA SER A 313 -0.53 -13.66 -9.02
C SER A 313 -0.25 -14.51 -7.77
N ASP A 314 0.52 -13.95 -6.83
CA ASP A 314 0.81 -14.57 -5.54
C ASP A 314 0.73 -13.49 -4.46
N ILE A 315 -0.22 -13.63 -3.53
CA ILE A 315 -0.45 -12.70 -2.42
C ILE A 315 -0.39 -13.49 -1.13
N GLU A 316 0.33 -12.98 -0.14
CA GLU A 316 0.39 -13.57 1.19
C GLU A 316 0.35 -12.49 2.27
N VAL A 317 -0.72 -12.49 3.08
CA VAL A 317 -0.86 -11.65 4.27
C VAL A 317 -0.17 -12.32 5.44
N THR A 318 0.78 -11.62 6.04
CA THR A 318 1.58 -12.12 7.17
C THR A 318 1.14 -11.51 8.50
N GLU A 319 0.62 -10.29 8.49
CA GLU A 319 0.01 -9.65 9.66
C GLU A 319 -1.25 -8.87 9.24
N LEU A 320 -2.32 -9.06 10.01
CA LEU A 320 -3.59 -8.35 9.89
C LEU A 320 -4.07 -7.98 11.29
N ALA A 321 -4.41 -6.72 11.48
CA ALA A 321 -5.18 -6.26 12.62
C ALA A 321 -6.17 -5.18 12.16
N ALA A 322 -7.40 -5.26 12.61
CA ALA A 322 -8.47 -4.31 12.29
C ALA A 322 -9.10 -3.77 13.58
N ASN A 323 -9.60 -2.52 13.51
CA ASN A 323 -10.32 -1.82 14.57
C ASN A 323 -9.54 -1.88 15.91
N GLU A 324 -10.15 -2.35 17.00
CA GLU A 324 -9.51 -2.42 18.32
C GLU A 324 -8.15 -3.18 18.32
N GLN A 325 -7.99 -4.17 17.43
CA GLN A 325 -6.73 -4.91 17.31
C GLN A 325 -5.62 -4.06 16.68
N ALA A 326 -6.01 -3.08 15.87
CA ALA A 326 -5.13 -2.19 15.13
C ALA A 326 -4.70 -0.96 15.95
N ASP A 327 -5.33 -0.64 17.08
CA ASP A 327 -5.06 0.57 17.88
C ASP A 327 -3.60 0.74 18.33
N LYS A 328 -2.84 -0.36 18.39
CA LYS A 328 -1.40 -0.36 18.69
C LYS A 328 -0.51 0.05 17.50
N TYR A 329 -1.05 0.10 16.29
CA TYR A 329 -0.36 0.42 15.04
C TYR A 329 -0.81 1.79 14.52
N LYS A 330 -0.40 2.85 15.22
CA LYS A 330 -0.70 4.20 14.76
C LYS A 330 0.07 4.53 13.48
N PRO A 331 -0.57 5.16 12.47
CA PRO A 331 0.15 5.60 11.29
C PRO A 331 1.27 6.57 11.65
N ASP A 332 2.51 6.18 11.41
CA ASP A 332 3.63 7.12 11.48
C ASP A 332 3.53 8.09 10.29
N VAL A 333 3.24 9.35 10.58
CA VAL A 333 3.09 10.41 9.57
C VAL A 333 4.19 11.46 9.68
N GLU A 334 5.28 11.16 10.37
CA GLU A 334 6.45 12.02 10.48
C GLU A 334 7.35 11.87 9.25
N PHE A 335 7.93 13.00 8.84
CA PHE A 335 8.92 13.04 7.77
C PHE A 335 10.31 12.89 8.37
N PRO A 336 11.22 12.14 7.73
CA PRO A 336 12.62 12.19 8.11
C PRO A 336 13.15 13.63 7.93
N ALA A 337 13.94 14.11 8.90
CA ALA A 337 14.35 15.51 8.98
C ALA A 337 15.25 15.97 7.81
N ASP A 338 15.89 15.03 7.12
CA ASP A 338 16.75 15.28 5.97
C ASP A 338 16.00 15.31 4.62
N TYR A 339 14.66 15.27 4.64
CA TYR A 339 13.86 15.29 3.42
C TYR A 339 13.44 16.70 3.05
N VAL A 340 13.52 17.01 1.76
CA VAL A 340 13.14 18.33 1.23
C VAL A 340 11.92 18.23 0.31
N ASN A 341 11.02 19.20 0.41
CA ASN A 341 9.87 19.31 -0.48
C ASN A 341 10.30 19.62 -1.91
N LEU A 342 9.80 18.86 -2.89
CA LEU A 342 10.11 19.05 -4.31
C LEU A 342 9.70 20.44 -4.82
N GLU A 343 8.57 20.98 -4.35
CA GLU A 343 8.15 22.33 -4.75
C GLU A 343 9.13 23.41 -4.27
N ASP A 344 9.69 23.23 -3.06
CA ASP A 344 10.70 24.15 -2.53
C ASP A 344 12.02 24.03 -3.30
N ILE A 345 12.39 22.81 -3.73
CA ILE A 345 13.51 22.60 -4.65
C ILE A 345 13.29 23.37 -5.95
N ILE A 346 12.15 23.19 -6.61
CA ILE A 346 11.84 23.83 -7.90
C ILE A 346 11.82 25.35 -7.76
N LYS A 347 11.21 25.88 -6.69
CA LYS A 347 11.11 27.33 -6.45
C LYS A 347 12.46 27.97 -6.16
N ASN A 348 13.35 27.26 -5.47
CA ASN A 348 14.67 27.79 -5.08
C ASN A 348 15.77 27.46 -6.10
N ARG A 349 15.53 26.60 -7.09
CA ARG A 349 16.46 26.36 -8.19
C ARG A 349 16.61 27.63 -9.04
N VAL A 350 17.84 27.95 -9.44
CA VAL A 350 18.07 28.99 -10.44
C VAL A 350 17.50 28.49 -11.78
N PRO A 351 16.59 29.24 -12.45
CA PRO A 351 16.04 28.84 -13.74
C PRO A 351 17.14 28.53 -14.75
N PHE A 352 16.93 27.50 -15.56
CA PHE A 352 17.87 27.13 -16.60
C PHE A 352 17.95 28.22 -17.66
N ASP A 353 19.16 28.56 -18.11
CA ASP A 353 19.40 29.52 -19.18
C ASP A 353 20.12 28.82 -20.34
N GLU A 354 19.49 28.86 -21.52
CA GLU A 354 20.04 28.25 -22.73
C GLU A 354 21.40 28.83 -23.14
N GLU A 355 21.72 30.06 -22.75
CA GLU A 355 23.01 30.68 -23.06
C GLU A 355 24.18 29.92 -22.41
N TRP A 356 23.97 29.23 -21.28
CA TRP A 356 24.97 28.36 -20.67
C TRP A 356 25.35 27.20 -21.59
N VAL A 357 24.35 26.61 -22.26
CA VAL A 357 24.54 25.52 -23.21
C VAL A 357 25.16 26.04 -24.49
N LYS A 358 24.68 27.17 -25.04
CA LYS A 358 25.24 27.75 -26.28
C LYS A 358 26.73 28.07 -26.14
N ALA A 359 27.14 28.62 -25.00
CA ALA A 359 28.56 28.87 -24.72
C ALA A 359 29.38 27.57 -24.68
N ALA A 360 28.87 26.54 -24.00
CA ALA A 360 29.53 25.24 -23.90
C ALA A 360 29.57 24.49 -25.25
N GLU A 361 28.50 24.54 -26.03
CA GLU A 361 28.41 23.97 -27.38
C GLU A 361 29.40 24.66 -28.33
N ALA A 362 29.53 25.98 -28.25
CA ALA A 362 30.51 26.73 -29.04
C ALA A 362 31.96 26.32 -28.69
N GLU A 363 32.26 26.03 -27.42
CA GLU A 363 33.55 25.48 -27.00
C GLU A 363 33.76 24.07 -27.55
N ALA A 364 32.76 23.18 -27.41
CA ALA A 364 32.85 21.81 -27.91
C ALA A 364 33.08 21.76 -29.43
N LYS A 365 32.40 22.62 -30.19
CA LYS A 365 32.54 22.73 -31.65
C LYS A 365 33.90 23.26 -32.12
N LYS A 366 34.79 23.70 -31.22
CA LYS A 366 36.21 23.93 -31.57
C LYS A 366 36.92 22.62 -31.92
N ASN A 367 36.42 21.49 -31.42
CA ASN A 367 36.81 20.18 -31.93
C ASN A 367 36.03 19.88 -33.23
N PRO A 368 36.72 19.79 -34.39
CA PRO A 368 36.07 19.57 -35.69
C PRO A 368 35.41 18.19 -35.82
N ASP A 369 35.66 17.26 -34.90
CA ASP A 369 35.04 15.93 -34.90
C ASP A 369 33.63 15.92 -34.30
N VAL A 370 33.22 16.97 -33.59
CA VAL A 370 31.84 17.10 -33.11
C VAL A 370 30.92 17.38 -34.29
N ALA A 371 29.97 16.47 -34.52
CA ALA A 371 29.00 16.52 -35.61
C ALA A 371 27.68 17.15 -35.16
N GLU A 372 27.14 16.70 -34.03
CA GLU A 372 25.83 17.13 -33.52
C GLU A 372 25.84 17.23 -31.99
N PHE A 373 24.94 18.06 -31.47
CA PHE A 373 24.74 18.27 -30.05
C PHE A 373 23.25 18.27 -29.73
N PHE A 374 22.87 17.59 -28.64
CA PHE A 374 21.50 17.57 -28.13
C PHE A 374 21.52 17.68 -26.60
N TYR A 375 20.51 18.33 -26.03
CA TYR A 375 20.30 18.35 -24.59
C TYR A 375 18.82 18.26 -24.19
N SER A 376 18.55 17.78 -22.98
CA SER A 376 17.22 17.78 -22.35
C SER A 376 17.31 17.72 -20.82
N GLY A 377 16.18 17.73 -20.10
CA GLY A 377 16.15 17.39 -18.67
C GLY A 377 16.18 18.56 -17.67
N GLU A 378 15.67 19.73 -18.07
CA GLU A 378 15.60 20.97 -17.24
C GLU A 378 14.90 20.80 -15.86
N GLY A 379 14.21 19.67 -15.63
CA GLY A 379 13.61 19.27 -14.37
C GLY A 379 14.59 18.85 -13.25
N GLY A 380 15.90 18.80 -13.51
CA GLY A 380 16.95 18.68 -12.48
C GLY A 380 18.08 17.71 -12.80
N ILE A 381 17.91 16.83 -13.78
CA ILE A 381 19.00 16.02 -14.35
C ILE A 381 19.13 16.42 -15.81
N LEU A 382 20.21 17.12 -16.13
CA LEU A 382 20.54 17.56 -17.48
C LEU A 382 21.19 16.39 -18.25
N TYR A 383 20.63 16.08 -19.40
CA TYR A 383 21.18 15.09 -20.31
C TYR A 383 21.82 15.81 -21.49
N PHE A 384 23.12 15.59 -21.69
CA PHE A 384 23.87 16.12 -22.83
C PHE A 384 24.29 14.97 -23.75
N VAL A 385 24.18 15.16 -25.06
CA VAL A 385 24.67 14.23 -26.07
C VAL A 385 25.59 14.98 -27.01
N LEU A 386 26.83 14.53 -27.13
CA LEU A 386 27.78 14.99 -28.12
C LEU A 386 28.01 13.85 -29.11
N GLU A 387 27.58 14.05 -30.36
CA GLU A 387 27.82 13.11 -31.43
C GLU A 387 29.12 13.47 -32.15
N PHE A 388 30.01 12.51 -32.32
CA PHE A 388 31.26 12.66 -33.03
C PHE A 388 31.23 11.92 -34.37
N LYS A 389 32.06 12.36 -35.30
CA LYS A 389 32.29 11.69 -36.58
C LYS A 389 32.84 10.27 -36.37
N ASP A 390 32.52 9.39 -37.31
CA ASP A 390 33.06 8.03 -37.35
C ASP A 390 34.60 8.05 -37.32
N GLY A 391 35.17 7.27 -36.40
CA GLY A 391 36.62 7.18 -36.22
C GLY A 391 37.22 8.25 -35.29
N ALA A 392 36.42 9.11 -34.65
CA ALA A 392 36.90 10.03 -33.63
C ALA A 392 37.57 9.30 -32.46
N ASP A 393 38.66 9.88 -31.95
CA ASP A 393 39.42 9.31 -30.84
C ASP A 393 38.68 9.47 -29.50
N VAL A 394 38.58 8.39 -28.73
CA VAL A 394 37.80 8.35 -27.48
C VAL A 394 38.42 9.27 -26.41
N PRO A 395 39.73 9.21 -26.09
CA PRO A 395 40.38 10.20 -25.23
C PRO A 395 40.10 11.65 -25.62
N ASN A 396 40.26 12.01 -26.90
CA ASN A 396 40.00 13.38 -27.36
C ASN A 396 38.50 13.77 -27.20
N SER A 397 37.60 12.84 -27.46
CA SER A 397 36.16 13.05 -27.31
C SER A 397 35.77 13.27 -25.84
N ARG A 398 36.36 12.51 -24.91
CA ARG A 398 36.19 12.71 -23.46
C ARG A 398 36.75 14.04 -22.99
N ALA A 399 37.94 14.43 -23.45
CA ALA A 399 38.51 15.75 -23.14
C ALA A 399 37.64 16.91 -23.69
N THR A 400 36.97 16.71 -24.82
CA THR A 400 36.01 17.68 -25.37
C THR A 400 34.77 17.80 -24.48
N ALA A 401 34.25 16.67 -23.99
CA ALA A 401 33.15 16.63 -23.04
C ALA A 401 33.49 17.28 -21.68
N GLU A 402 34.71 17.07 -21.18
CA GLU A 402 35.22 17.73 -19.98
C GLU A 402 35.25 19.25 -20.16
N LYS A 403 35.82 19.76 -21.27
CA LYS A 403 35.80 21.19 -21.59
C LYS A 403 34.40 21.77 -21.76
N PHE A 404 33.48 20.98 -22.32
CA PHE A 404 32.06 21.35 -22.41
C PHE A 404 31.48 21.57 -21.00
N ILE A 405 31.63 20.60 -20.10
CA ILE A 405 31.14 20.71 -18.72
C ILE A 405 31.83 21.86 -17.97
N GLU A 406 33.14 22.04 -18.14
CA GLU A 406 33.84 23.18 -17.55
C GLU A 406 33.27 24.52 -18.01
N THR A 407 33.02 24.68 -19.31
CA THR A 407 32.52 25.93 -19.88
C THR A 407 31.08 26.18 -19.47
N PHE A 408 30.24 25.14 -19.49
CA PHE A 408 28.88 25.20 -18.97
C PHE A 408 28.89 25.66 -17.51
N THR A 409 29.71 25.02 -16.67
CA THR A 409 29.83 25.33 -15.24
C THR A 409 30.27 26.77 -15.01
N LYS A 410 31.31 27.22 -15.70
CA LYS A 410 31.83 28.59 -15.58
C LYS A 410 30.79 29.62 -16.01
N THR A 411 30.10 29.37 -17.11
CA THR A 411 29.08 30.29 -17.65
C THR A 411 27.87 30.36 -16.73
N ALA A 412 27.33 29.21 -16.31
CA ALA A 412 26.22 29.14 -15.37
C ALA A 412 26.56 29.82 -14.03
N ASN A 413 27.71 29.48 -13.44
CA ASN A 413 28.12 30.05 -12.16
C ASN A 413 28.44 31.55 -12.24
N HIS A 414 28.65 32.13 -13.42
CA HIS A 414 28.81 33.57 -13.61
C HIS A 414 27.48 34.32 -13.77
N SER A 415 26.34 33.61 -13.84
CA SER A 415 25.04 34.25 -13.83
C SER A 415 24.81 35.00 -12.51
N LYS A 416 24.06 36.10 -12.58
CA LYS A 416 23.80 36.95 -11.41
C LYS A 416 23.14 36.15 -10.28
N GLU A 417 22.23 35.25 -10.61
CA GLU A 417 21.48 34.44 -9.66
C GLU A 417 22.37 33.51 -8.84
N TYR A 418 23.37 32.87 -9.47
CA TYR A 418 24.34 32.03 -8.77
C TYR A 418 25.34 32.85 -7.97
N GLN A 419 25.82 33.98 -8.52
CA GLN A 419 26.73 34.91 -7.84
C GLN A 419 26.08 35.53 -6.59
N ASP A 420 24.86 36.04 -6.71
CA ASP A 420 24.13 36.70 -5.62
C ASP A 420 23.85 35.73 -4.46
N ARG A 421 23.68 34.44 -4.76
CA ARG A 421 23.41 33.38 -3.77
C ARG A 421 24.67 32.66 -3.29
N ALA A 422 25.84 32.96 -3.87
CA ALA A 422 27.11 32.30 -3.59
C ALA A 422 27.03 30.76 -3.66
N ILE A 423 26.31 30.23 -4.66
CA ILE A 423 26.16 28.78 -4.91
C ILE A 423 26.58 28.42 -6.34
N SER A 424 26.78 27.14 -6.60
CA SER A 424 27.11 26.55 -7.91
C SER A 424 25.88 25.90 -8.58
N VAL A 425 25.88 25.82 -9.91
CA VAL A 425 24.92 25.08 -10.74
C VAL A 425 24.83 23.59 -10.39
N TRP A 426 25.87 23.06 -9.74
CA TRP A 426 25.92 21.67 -9.26
C TRP A 426 25.67 21.52 -7.77
N ASP A 427 25.44 22.61 -7.02
CA ASP A 427 25.13 22.48 -5.59
C ASP A 427 23.82 21.74 -5.36
N ASP A 428 23.62 21.26 -4.12
CA ASP A 428 22.45 20.49 -3.75
C ASP A 428 21.16 21.21 -4.20
N HIS A 429 20.25 20.42 -4.78
CA HIS A 429 18.96 20.86 -5.32
C HIS A 429 18.98 21.75 -6.58
N GLN A 430 20.16 22.06 -7.15
CA GLN A 430 20.27 22.76 -8.42
C GLN A 430 20.12 21.80 -9.61
N TYR A 431 21.23 21.34 -10.20
CA TYR A 431 21.22 20.39 -11.31
C TYR A 431 22.21 19.26 -11.06
N LYS A 432 21.97 18.13 -11.73
CA LYS A 432 22.96 17.07 -11.97
C LYS A 432 23.10 16.89 -13.47
N PHE A 433 24.17 16.22 -13.92
CA PHE A 433 24.31 15.91 -15.34
C PHE A 433 24.65 14.45 -15.63
N THR A 434 24.20 14.02 -16.80
CA THR A 434 24.69 12.87 -17.55
C THR A 434 25.09 13.34 -18.94
N ILE A 435 26.27 12.93 -19.41
CA ILE A 435 26.77 13.25 -20.74
C ILE A 435 27.01 11.95 -21.52
N ARG A 436 26.53 11.87 -22.75
CA ARG A 436 26.74 10.74 -23.66
C ARG A 436 27.58 11.19 -24.83
N LEU A 437 28.61 10.40 -25.14
CA LEU A 437 29.41 10.55 -26.36
C LEU A 437 29.04 9.45 -27.33
N ASP A 438 28.55 9.81 -28.51
CA ASP A 438 28.25 8.85 -29.57
C ASP A 438 29.37 8.90 -30.61
N ILE A 439 30.07 7.77 -30.81
CA ILE A 439 31.20 7.63 -31.73
C ILE A 439 30.92 6.41 -32.62
N GLY A 440 30.40 6.66 -33.82
CA GLY A 440 29.87 5.63 -34.70
C GLY A 440 28.79 4.77 -34.03
N SER A 441 29.02 3.47 -33.90
CA SER A 441 28.08 2.52 -33.29
C SER A 441 28.22 2.37 -31.77
N LYS A 442 29.14 3.10 -31.15
CA LYS A 442 29.41 3.03 -29.70
C LYS A 442 28.94 4.30 -28.99
N SER A 443 28.42 4.11 -27.79
CA SER A 443 28.09 5.19 -26.86
C SER A 443 28.93 5.07 -25.60
N TYR A 444 29.34 6.20 -25.04
CA TYR A 444 30.05 6.31 -23.78
C TYR A 444 29.27 7.26 -22.87
N GLU A 445 28.74 6.75 -21.76
CA GLU A 445 28.04 7.56 -20.78
C GLU A 445 29.02 8.02 -19.69
N GLY A 446 28.92 9.30 -19.32
CA GLY A 446 29.62 9.92 -18.21
C GLY A 446 28.60 10.51 -17.25
N ASN A 447 28.71 10.17 -15.97
CA ASN A 447 27.83 10.71 -14.93
C ASN A 447 28.62 11.64 -14.02
N GLU A 448 27.95 12.61 -13.40
CA GLU A 448 28.55 13.50 -12.40
C GLU A 448 29.30 12.72 -11.31
N GLY A 449 30.57 13.07 -11.09
CA GLY A 449 31.41 12.54 -10.04
C GLY A 449 31.24 13.25 -8.70
N THR A 450 31.65 12.59 -7.62
CA THR A 450 31.56 13.13 -6.25
C THR A 450 32.67 14.15 -5.94
N ASN A 451 33.76 14.12 -6.68
CA ASN A 451 34.87 15.05 -6.52
C ASN A 451 34.61 16.32 -7.31
N ARG A 452 34.88 17.47 -6.69
CA ARG A 452 34.73 18.79 -7.33
C ARG A 452 36.01 19.59 -7.18
N ASN A 453 36.53 20.09 -8.29
CA ASN A 453 37.64 21.04 -8.30
C ASN A 453 37.12 22.40 -8.80
N ASN A 454 37.22 23.44 -7.97
CA ASN A 454 36.65 24.77 -8.25
C ASN A 454 35.18 24.73 -8.71
N SER A 455 34.37 23.93 -8.00
CA SER A 455 32.94 23.71 -8.28
C SER A 455 32.64 22.98 -9.60
N ILE A 456 33.64 22.44 -10.29
CA ILE A 456 33.47 21.62 -11.50
C ILE A 456 33.54 20.13 -11.10
N PRO A 457 32.50 19.32 -11.38
CA PRO A 457 32.50 17.89 -11.06
C PRO A 457 33.37 17.11 -12.04
N ASP A 458 34.06 16.09 -11.54
CA ASP A 458 34.68 15.08 -12.41
C ASP A 458 33.60 14.31 -13.20
N ILE A 459 33.96 13.73 -14.36
CA ILE A 459 33.06 12.88 -15.14
C ILE A 459 33.42 11.41 -14.91
N ASN A 460 32.49 10.65 -14.32
CA ASN A 460 32.64 9.21 -14.11
C ASN A 460 32.19 8.42 -15.35
N TRP A 461 33.16 8.15 -16.24
CA TRP A 461 32.93 7.41 -17.48
C TRP A 461 32.61 5.94 -17.27
N GLN A 462 31.52 5.48 -17.90
CA GLN A 462 31.13 4.08 -17.97
C GLN A 462 31.80 3.36 -19.15
N PRO A 463 31.82 2.00 -19.13
CA PRO A 463 32.23 1.20 -20.28
C PRO A 463 31.37 1.50 -21.52
N ALA A 464 31.92 1.25 -22.70
CA ALA A 464 31.22 1.47 -23.96
C ALA A 464 29.98 0.57 -24.08
N THR A 465 28.88 1.15 -24.56
CA THR A 465 27.64 0.44 -24.92
C THR A 465 27.38 0.56 -26.43
N LYS A 466 26.44 -0.22 -26.95
CA LYS A 466 25.93 0.00 -28.31
C LYS A 466 25.07 1.26 -28.33
N ARG A 467 25.17 2.03 -29.41
CA ARG A 467 24.30 3.19 -29.61
C ARG A 467 22.83 2.76 -29.63
N VAL A 468 22.01 3.41 -28.81
CA VAL A 468 20.56 3.15 -28.77
C VAL A 468 19.93 3.79 -30.00
N GLY A 469 19.35 2.98 -30.90
CA GLY A 469 18.73 3.44 -32.15
C GLY A 469 19.51 3.16 -33.44
N SER A 470 20.61 2.41 -33.38
CA SER A 470 21.33 1.88 -34.56
C SER A 470 20.84 0.51 -35.01
#